data_AF-A0A0F9CZE6-F1
#
_entry.id   AF-A0A0F9CZE6-F1
#
_cell.length_a   1.000
_cell.length_b   1.000
_cell.length_c   1.000
_cell.angle_alpha   90.00
_cell.angle_beta   90.00
_cell.angle_gamma   90.00
#
_symmetry.space_group_name_H-M   'P 1'
#
loop_
_entity.id
_entity.type
_entity.pdbx_description
1 polymer ?
#
loop_
_entity_poly.entity_id
_entity_poly.type
_entity_poly.pdbx_seq_one_letter_code
_entity_poly.pdbx_strand_id
1 'polypeptide(L)'
;MYRGLQPGISTFEGWGLNMFTDDELCEIHLATLDVLQNYGVGVHCDEALDIFENGGASVDRERNHVKIAPHLVEDAIRSAPSTILLAGRTPEYDVTLQGGRVGFTSFGAGVMVIDPFTGEYRESNKKDVAATALACDALVNVDIYSSAVVARDVEYATDLNEAEAFLTNTSKHCHHIDLTGGAGAKKFFEMAAAIVGGMDKLRERPLVSALVCPTSPLELHTHTAEIIIECAKAGIPVNVLSMAMSGASAPVSIAGTLVTHNAEVLAGIVLNQLTVKGAPVIYGSSTTTFDLTYATAPVGAPELGMISAGVVALARKYMLPS
;
A
#
# COMPACT_ATOMS: atom_id res chain seq x y z
N MET A 1 26.03 -9.26 -10.26
CA MET A 1 26.43 -7.85 -10.05
C MET A 1 26.08 -7.07 -11.32
N TYR A 2 24.85 -6.57 -11.41
CA TYR A 2 24.44 -5.58 -12.42
C TYR A 2 24.34 -4.23 -11.69
N ARG A 3 25.24 -3.30 -12.02
CA ARG A 3 25.23 -1.92 -11.51
C ARG A 3 24.33 -1.04 -12.40
N GLY A 4 23.68 -0.08 -11.76
CA GLY A 4 23.09 1.14 -12.35
C GLY A 4 21.76 1.45 -11.66
N LEU A 5 21.56 2.49 -10.84
CA LEU A 5 21.78 3.90 -11.16
C LEU A 5 21.66 4.12 -12.67
N GLN A 6 20.46 4.43 -13.14
CA GLN A 6 20.29 5.23 -14.35
C GLN A 6 20.20 6.71 -13.96
N PRO A 7 21.31 7.43 -13.77
CA PRO A 7 21.26 8.88 -13.85
C PRO A 7 21.00 9.28 -15.31
N GLY A 8 19.98 10.10 -15.54
CA GLY A 8 19.84 10.87 -16.78
C GLY A 8 19.12 10.20 -17.95
N ILE A 9 18.42 9.08 -17.75
CA ILE A 9 17.52 8.55 -18.79
C ILE A 9 16.12 8.37 -18.19
N SER A 10 15.23 9.31 -18.50
CA SER A 10 13.79 9.05 -18.43
C SER A 10 13.46 8.09 -19.57
N THR A 11 13.37 6.78 -19.30
CA THR A 11 12.88 5.80 -20.28
C THR A 11 11.35 5.69 -20.23
N PHE A 12 10.65 6.81 -20.07
CA PHE A 12 9.23 6.90 -20.42
C PHE A 12 9.15 7.39 -21.86
N GLU A 13 9.40 6.51 -22.81
CA GLU A 13 9.10 6.76 -24.22
C GLU A 13 7.57 6.72 -24.40
N GLY A 14 6.92 7.89 -24.50
CA GLY A 14 5.48 7.95 -24.78
C GLY A 14 4.82 9.29 -24.46
N TRP A 15 3.53 9.38 -24.80
CA TRP A 15 2.64 10.47 -24.36
C TRP A 15 2.22 10.23 -22.91
N GLY A 16 2.46 11.21 -22.04
CA GLY A 16 2.11 11.13 -20.62
C GLY A 16 1.23 12.30 -20.19
N LEU A 17 0.34 12.07 -19.24
CA LEU A 17 -0.44 13.12 -18.59
C LEU A 17 0.38 13.74 -17.46
N ASN A 18 1.05 14.86 -17.72
CA ASN A 18 1.78 15.62 -16.71
C ASN A 18 0.91 16.77 -16.20
N MET A 19 0.25 16.56 -15.07
CA MET A 19 -0.66 17.55 -14.48
C MET A 19 0.03 18.58 -13.59
N PHE A 20 1.25 18.28 -13.15
CA PHE A 20 2.06 19.12 -12.29
C PHE A 20 3.44 19.28 -12.91
N THR A 21 4.00 20.48 -12.77
CA THR A 21 5.41 20.78 -13.05
C THR A 21 6.31 20.23 -11.95
N ASP A 22 7.61 20.12 -12.23
CA ASP A 22 8.59 19.68 -11.23
C ASP A 22 8.66 20.62 -10.01
N ASP A 23 8.43 21.92 -10.22
CA ASP A 23 8.38 22.94 -9.17
C ASP A 23 7.13 22.75 -8.29
N GLU A 24 5.95 22.52 -8.88
CA GLU A 24 4.72 22.25 -8.12
C GLU A 24 4.81 20.94 -7.32
N LEU A 25 5.45 19.90 -7.87
CA LEU A 25 5.73 18.67 -7.12
C LEU A 25 6.73 18.90 -5.97
N CYS A 26 7.68 19.82 -6.16
CA CYS A 26 8.60 20.23 -5.11
C CYS A 26 7.86 20.98 -3.99
N GLU A 27 6.94 21.88 -4.33
CA GLU A 27 6.10 22.58 -3.36
C GLU A 27 5.21 21.63 -2.55
N ILE A 28 4.58 20.65 -3.20
CA ILE A 28 3.80 19.61 -2.52
C ILE A 28 4.69 18.83 -1.55
N HIS A 29 5.86 18.41 -1.98
CA HIS A 29 6.80 17.69 -1.13
C HIS A 29 7.26 18.52 0.08
N LEU A 30 7.67 19.78 -0.13
CA LEU A 30 8.08 20.69 0.95
C LEU A 30 6.93 20.95 1.94
N ALA A 31 5.70 21.12 1.45
CA ALA A 31 4.52 21.25 2.30
C ALA A 31 4.24 19.97 3.09
N THR A 32 4.45 18.78 2.50
CA THR A 32 4.37 17.51 3.24
C THR A 32 5.40 17.44 4.36
N LEU A 33 6.65 17.85 4.10
CA LEU A 33 7.69 17.88 5.13
C LEU A 33 7.34 18.84 6.28
N ASP A 34 6.77 20.00 5.96
CA ASP A 34 6.27 20.96 6.96
C ASP A 34 5.17 20.35 7.83
N VAL A 35 4.18 19.67 7.22
CA VAL A 35 3.11 18.97 7.95
C VAL A 35 3.69 17.90 8.88
N LEU A 36 4.59 17.05 8.38
CA LEU A 36 5.18 15.97 9.19
C LEU A 36 6.05 16.50 10.34
N GLN A 37 6.76 17.60 10.12
CA GLN A 37 7.65 18.20 11.13
C GLN A 37 6.89 19.02 12.17
N ASN A 38 5.94 19.86 11.75
CA ASN A 38 5.34 20.87 12.61
C ASN A 38 3.99 20.44 13.19
N TYR A 39 3.17 19.79 12.37
CA TYR A 39 1.95 19.15 12.83
C TYR A 39 2.33 17.78 13.39
N GLY A 40 2.57 16.77 12.55
CA GLY A 40 2.89 15.39 12.93
C GLY A 40 1.83 14.39 12.47
N VAL A 41 1.89 13.19 13.01
CA VAL A 41 0.92 12.09 12.77
C VAL A 41 0.51 11.46 14.09
N GLY A 42 -0.77 11.08 14.21
CA GLY A 42 -1.25 10.24 15.31
C GLY A 42 -0.76 8.81 15.14
N VAL A 43 -0.25 8.17 16.19
CA VAL A 43 0.29 6.80 16.15
C VAL A 43 -0.23 6.01 17.33
N HIS A 44 -1.13 5.06 17.08
CA HIS A 44 -1.83 4.30 18.13
C HIS A 44 -1.23 2.91 18.36
N CYS A 45 0.09 2.81 18.38
CA CYS A 45 0.82 1.57 18.61
C CYS A 45 2.08 1.86 19.42
N ASP A 46 2.18 1.30 20.62
CA ASP A 46 3.31 1.56 21.53
C ASP A 46 4.64 1.15 20.92
N GLU A 47 4.69 0.00 20.23
CA GLU A 47 5.90 -0.44 19.53
C GLU A 47 6.30 0.53 18.41
N ALA A 48 5.33 1.10 17.68
CA ALA A 48 5.62 2.08 16.66
C ALA A 48 6.14 3.39 17.26
N LEU A 49 5.57 3.85 18.38
CA LEU A 49 6.07 5.01 19.12
C LEU A 49 7.52 4.80 19.56
N ASP A 50 7.85 3.62 20.08
CA ASP A 50 9.21 3.25 20.46
C ASP A 50 10.17 3.27 19.25
N ILE A 51 9.74 2.74 18.10
CA ILE A 51 10.54 2.74 16.87
C ILE A 51 10.78 4.16 16.37
N PHE A 52 9.76 5.02 16.39
CA PHE A 52 9.91 6.42 16.01
C PHE A 52 10.84 7.19 16.95
N GLU A 53 10.68 7.05 18.26
CA GLU A 53 11.53 7.70 19.26
C GLU A 53 13.00 7.27 19.14
N ASN A 54 13.24 5.96 19.05
CA ASN A 54 14.59 5.42 18.85
C ASN A 54 15.19 5.80 17.49
N GLY A 55 14.34 6.00 16.48
CA GLY A 55 14.69 6.50 15.16
C GLY A 55 15.00 8.00 15.11
N GLY A 56 14.82 8.74 16.21
CA GLY A 56 15.11 10.18 16.31
C GLY A 56 13.93 11.10 15.98
N ALA A 57 12.72 10.57 15.84
CA ALA A 57 11.51 11.38 15.74
C ALA A 57 11.12 11.95 17.12
N SER A 58 10.41 13.07 17.13
CA SER A 58 9.91 13.67 18.38
C SER A 58 8.55 13.07 18.72
N VAL A 59 8.47 12.34 19.82
CA VAL A 59 7.25 11.62 20.24
C VAL A 59 6.61 12.26 21.48
N ASP A 60 5.33 12.59 21.37
CA ASP A 60 4.46 12.96 22.49
C ASP A 60 3.59 11.74 22.84
N ARG A 61 3.99 11.01 23.89
CA ARG A 61 3.30 9.79 24.33
C ARG A 61 1.97 10.07 25.03
N GLU A 62 1.75 11.26 25.59
CA GLU A 62 0.47 11.58 26.20
C GLU A 62 -0.62 11.75 25.14
N ARG A 63 -0.23 12.24 23.96
CA ARG A 63 -1.13 12.46 22.82
C ARG A 63 -1.05 11.39 21.74
N ASN A 64 -0.18 10.38 21.89
CA ASN A 64 0.11 9.38 20.87
C ASN A 64 0.46 10.04 19.53
N HIS A 65 1.38 10.99 19.55
CA HIS A 65 1.65 11.87 18.42
C HIS A 65 3.13 11.94 18.08
N VAL A 66 3.46 11.82 16.79
CA VAL A 66 4.84 11.76 16.30
C VAL A 66 5.09 12.89 15.31
N LYS A 67 6.13 13.69 15.55
CA LYS A 67 6.65 14.67 14.60
C LYS A 67 7.90 14.12 13.94
N ILE A 68 7.89 14.05 12.62
CA ILE A 68 8.94 13.43 11.81
C ILE A 68 9.75 14.54 11.13
N ALA A 69 11.04 14.63 11.46
CA ALA A 69 11.91 15.64 10.88
C ALA A 69 12.19 15.33 9.39
N PRO A 70 12.42 16.36 8.54
CA PRO A 70 12.62 16.16 7.10
C PRO A 70 13.72 15.17 6.74
N HIS A 71 14.84 15.18 7.48
CA HIS A 71 15.95 14.28 7.21
C HIS A 71 15.59 12.79 7.41
N LEU A 72 14.67 12.46 8.33
CA LEU A 72 14.19 11.09 8.53
C LEU A 72 13.32 10.63 7.36
N VAL A 73 12.46 11.51 6.86
CA VAL A 73 11.64 11.24 5.66
C VAL A 73 12.53 10.96 4.45
N GLU A 74 13.50 11.86 4.24
CA GLU A 74 14.47 11.77 3.16
C GLU A 74 15.36 10.52 3.24
N ASP A 75 15.79 10.14 4.45
CA ASP A 75 16.56 8.90 4.68
C ASP A 75 15.70 7.66 4.43
N ALA A 76 14.42 7.67 4.81
CA ALA A 76 13.49 6.58 4.55
C ALA A 76 13.26 6.41 3.04
N ILE A 77 12.98 7.48 2.31
CA ILE A 77 12.84 7.46 0.84
C ILE A 77 14.09 6.87 0.18
N ARG A 78 15.29 7.33 0.58
CA ARG A 78 16.56 6.84 0.01
C ARG A 78 16.88 5.39 0.33
N SER A 79 16.40 4.88 1.47
CA SER A 79 16.71 3.53 1.92
C SER A 79 15.73 2.48 1.40
N ALA A 80 14.48 2.88 1.14
CA ALA A 80 13.49 2.01 0.52
C ALA A 80 13.94 1.57 -0.90
N PRO A 81 13.74 0.29 -1.26
CA PRO A 81 14.17 -0.22 -2.54
C PRO A 81 13.32 0.33 -3.70
N SER A 82 13.97 0.86 -4.72
CA SER A 82 13.31 1.35 -5.94
C SER A 82 12.83 0.24 -6.89
N THR A 83 13.08 -1.01 -6.54
CA THR A 83 12.65 -2.20 -7.29
C THR A 83 12.25 -3.30 -6.32
N ILE A 84 11.04 -3.83 -6.49
CA ILE A 84 10.48 -4.87 -5.63
C ILE A 84 10.04 -6.04 -6.51
N LEU A 85 10.45 -7.26 -6.14
CA LEU A 85 9.94 -8.48 -6.73
C LEU A 85 8.66 -8.91 -6.00
N LEU A 86 7.57 -9.01 -6.73
CA LEU A 86 6.36 -9.72 -6.35
C LEU A 86 6.42 -11.09 -7.00
N ALA A 87 6.83 -12.10 -6.24
CA ALA A 87 7.05 -13.44 -6.78
C ALA A 87 5.72 -14.18 -6.95
N GLY A 88 5.59 -14.89 -8.07
CA GLY A 88 4.56 -15.92 -8.23
C GLY A 88 5.00 -17.24 -7.58
N ARG A 89 4.08 -18.21 -7.54
CA ARG A 89 4.38 -19.57 -7.09
C ARG A 89 5.42 -20.24 -7.99
N THR A 90 5.35 -19.93 -9.28
CA THR A 90 6.36 -20.26 -10.29
C THR A 90 6.97 -18.97 -10.83
N PRO A 91 8.26 -18.97 -11.25
CA PRO A 91 8.92 -17.78 -11.76
C PRO A 91 8.28 -17.15 -13.00
N GLU A 92 7.41 -17.88 -13.71
CA GLU A 92 6.66 -17.37 -14.87
C GLU A 92 5.62 -16.29 -14.50
N TYR A 93 5.19 -16.25 -13.25
CA TYR A 93 4.27 -15.24 -12.70
C TYR A 93 4.99 -14.19 -11.83
N ASP A 94 6.31 -14.09 -11.95
CA ASP A 94 7.07 -13.05 -11.25
C ASP A 94 6.80 -11.67 -11.86
N VAL A 95 6.46 -10.71 -11.00
CA VAL A 95 6.24 -9.32 -11.38
C VAL A 95 7.28 -8.46 -10.69
N THR A 96 8.04 -7.71 -11.48
CA THR A 96 8.99 -6.73 -10.94
C THR A 96 8.35 -5.36 -10.95
N LEU A 97 8.08 -4.80 -9.78
CA LEU A 97 7.70 -3.41 -9.63
C LEU A 97 8.95 -2.55 -9.73
N GLN A 98 9.00 -1.69 -10.74
CA GLN A 98 10.09 -0.75 -10.98
C GLN A 98 9.57 0.42 -11.81
N GLY A 99 10.29 1.55 -11.80
CA GLY A 99 9.97 2.71 -12.63
C GLY A 99 9.77 2.33 -14.10
N GLY A 100 8.69 2.83 -14.71
CA GLY A 100 8.37 2.58 -16.12
C GLY A 100 7.41 1.41 -16.36
N ARG A 101 7.32 0.44 -15.44
CA ARG A 101 6.46 -0.72 -15.61
C ARG A 101 5.06 -0.45 -15.08
N VAL A 102 4.07 -0.97 -15.79
CA VAL A 102 2.66 -0.95 -15.40
C VAL A 102 2.21 -2.40 -15.33
N GLY A 103 1.59 -2.76 -14.22
CA GLY A 103 0.92 -4.04 -14.04
C GLY A 103 -0.55 -3.82 -13.73
N PHE A 104 -1.36 -4.83 -13.99
CA PHE A 104 -2.79 -4.85 -13.71
C PHE A 104 -3.08 -5.87 -12.62
N THR A 105 -3.97 -5.52 -11.72
CA THR A 105 -4.41 -6.39 -10.63
C THR A 105 -5.90 -6.23 -10.44
N SER A 106 -6.54 -7.24 -9.86
CA SER A 106 -7.79 -7.02 -9.13
C SER A 106 -7.55 -6.03 -7.99
N PHE A 107 -8.62 -5.46 -7.45
CA PHE A 107 -8.56 -4.63 -6.24
C PHE A 107 -9.94 -4.69 -5.57
N GLY A 108 -9.96 -4.88 -4.25
CA GLY A 108 -11.17 -5.08 -3.43
C GLY A 108 -11.08 -4.30 -2.12
N ALA A 109 -11.93 -4.45 -1.11
CA ALA A 109 -12.50 -5.66 -0.53
C ALA A 109 -14.04 -5.57 -0.55
N GLY A 110 -14.64 -5.92 -1.69
CA GLY A 110 -16.08 -5.81 -1.87
C GLY A 110 -16.85 -6.69 -0.87
N VAL A 111 -17.74 -6.08 -0.08
CA VAL A 111 -18.62 -6.80 0.85
C VAL A 111 -19.84 -7.42 0.16
N MET A 112 -20.13 -6.96 -1.06
CA MET A 112 -21.21 -7.45 -1.92
C MET A 112 -20.64 -7.90 -3.27
N VAL A 113 -21.36 -8.82 -3.92
CA VAL A 113 -21.04 -9.33 -5.25
C VAL A 113 -22.31 -9.39 -6.10
N ILE A 114 -22.17 -9.14 -7.40
CA ILE A 114 -23.19 -9.48 -8.39
C ILE A 114 -22.85 -10.87 -8.90
N ASP A 115 -23.70 -11.86 -8.62
CA ASP A 115 -23.50 -13.22 -9.10
C ASP A 115 -23.52 -13.24 -10.64
N PRO A 116 -22.44 -13.70 -11.31
CA PRO A 116 -22.33 -13.60 -12.76
C PRO A 116 -23.29 -14.54 -13.51
N PHE A 117 -23.91 -15.52 -12.83
CA PHE A 117 -24.83 -16.47 -13.44
C PHE A 117 -26.30 -16.10 -13.18
N THR A 118 -26.63 -15.61 -11.99
CA THR A 118 -28.02 -15.24 -11.64
C THR A 118 -28.30 -13.75 -11.78
N GLY A 119 -27.28 -12.89 -11.75
CA GLY A 119 -27.40 -11.44 -11.69
C GLY A 119 -27.83 -10.91 -10.32
N GLU A 120 -27.91 -11.76 -9.30
CA GLU A 120 -28.32 -11.38 -7.96
C GLU A 120 -27.23 -10.57 -7.23
N TYR A 121 -27.63 -9.48 -6.58
CA TYR A 121 -26.75 -8.70 -5.72
C TYR A 121 -26.85 -9.20 -4.27
N ARG A 122 -25.79 -9.84 -3.78
CA ARG A 122 -25.75 -10.53 -2.48
C ARG A 122 -24.46 -10.27 -1.71
N GLU A 123 -24.44 -10.60 -0.43
CA GLU A 123 -23.19 -10.60 0.34
C GLU A 123 -22.17 -11.57 -0.26
N SER A 124 -20.91 -11.13 -0.23
CA SER A 124 -19.75 -11.94 -0.60
C SER A 124 -19.46 -12.99 0.47
N ASN A 125 -18.89 -14.12 0.07
CA ASN A 125 -18.50 -15.21 0.95
C ASN A 125 -17.13 -15.79 0.56
N LYS A 126 -16.60 -16.71 1.38
CA LYS A 126 -15.29 -17.34 1.16
C LYS A 126 -15.16 -18.02 -0.20
N LYS A 127 -16.25 -18.55 -0.78
CA LYS A 127 -16.22 -19.13 -2.13
C LYS A 127 -16.04 -18.06 -3.21
N ASP A 128 -16.58 -16.86 -2.99
CA ASP A 128 -16.36 -15.73 -3.91
C ASP A 128 -14.89 -15.28 -3.89
N VAL A 129 -14.22 -15.33 -2.72
CA VAL A 129 -12.77 -15.08 -2.60
C VAL A 129 -11.98 -16.09 -3.46
N ALA A 130 -12.27 -17.38 -3.30
CA ALA A 130 -11.64 -18.43 -4.13
C ALA A 130 -11.95 -18.26 -5.62
N ALA A 131 -13.20 -17.95 -5.98
CA ALA A 131 -13.63 -17.78 -7.37
C ALA A 131 -12.97 -16.57 -8.03
N THR A 132 -12.81 -15.45 -7.32
CA THR A 132 -12.12 -14.26 -7.84
C THR A 132 -10.63 -14.52 -8.03
N ALA A 133 -9.99 -15.25 -7.11
CA ALA A 133 -8.60 -15.68 -7.27
C ALA A 133 -8.41 -16.57 -8.50
N LEU A 134 -9.27 -17.57 -8.67
CA LEU A 134 -9.25 -18.46 -9.84
C LEU A 134 -9.51 -17.70 -11.15
N ALA A 135 -10.43 -16.74 -11.14
CA ALA A 135 -10.70 -15.91 -12.30
C ALA A 135 -9.48 -15.06 -12.67
N CYS A 136 -8.84 -14.43 -11.68
CA CYS A 136 -7.63 -13.64 -11.89
C CYS A 136 -6.46 -14.50 -12.38
N ASP A 137 -6.32 -15.74 -11.88
CA ASP A 137 -5.32 -16.70 -12.34
C ASP A 137 -5.45 -16.96 -13.86
N ALA A 138 -6.67 -17.20 -14.33
CA ALA A 138 -6.96 -17.48 -15.74
C ALA A 138 -6.81 -16.26 -16.68
N LEU A 139 -6.85 -15.03 -16.15
CA LEU A 139 -6.74 -13.81 -16.95
C LEU A 139 -5.28 -13.47 -17.25
N VAL A 140 -4.89 -13.55 -18.52
CA VAL A 140 -3.50 -13.28 -18.98
C VAL A 140 -3.07 -11.83 -18.80
N ASN A 141 -4.02 -10.89 -18.69
CA ASN A 141 -3.76 -9.46 -18.52
C ASN A 141 -3.84 -9.01 -17.05
N VAL A 142 -3.93 -9.94 -16.10
CA VAL A 142 -3.89 -9.65 -14.66
C VAL A 142 -2.60 -10.24 -14.12
N ASP A 143 -1.69 -9.40 -13.67
CA ASP A 143 -0.31 -9.79 -13.34
C ASP A 143 -0.20 -10.37 -11.92
N ILE A 144 -0.95 -9.81 -10.97
CA ILE A 144 -1.03 -10.27 -9.58
C ILE A 144 -2.49 -10.37 -9.14
N TYR A 145 -2.75 -11.14 -8.08
CA TYR A 145 -4.05 -11.16 -7.42
C TYR A 145 -4.02 -10.27 -6.18
N SER A 146 -4.87 -9.25 -6.13
CA SER A 146 -5.25 -8.57 -4.90
C SER A 146 -6.65 -9.00 -4.47
N SER A 147 -6.88 -9.25 -3.19
CA SER A 147 -8.19 -9.70 -2.70
C SER A 147 -9.31 -8.79 -3.21
N ALA A 148 -10.26 -9.35 -3.97
CA ALA A 148 -11.32 -8.59 -4.63
C ALA A 148 -12.57 -8.41 -3.74
N VAL A 149 -12.85 -9.39 -2.90
CA VAL A 149 -14.04 -9.46 -2.02
C VAL A 149 -13.64 -10.03 -0.67
N VAL A 150 -14.51 -9.89 0.33
CA VAL A 150 -14.30 -10.43 1.69
C VAL A 150 -15.16 -11.66 1.97
N ALA A 151 -14.76 -12.47 2.95
CA ALA A 151 -15.48 -13.67 3.37
C ALA A 151 -16.48 -13.36 4.51
N ARG A 152 -17.63 -12.74 4.19
CA ARG A 152 -18.64 -12.34 5.20
C ARG A 152 -19.27 -13.50 5.97
N ASP A 153 -19.18 -14.72 5.43
CA ASP A 153 -19.69 -15.95 6.05
C ASP A 153 -18.72 -16.56 7.08
N VAL A 154 -17.56 -15.94 7.31
CA VAL A 154 -16.54 -16.40 8.26
C VAL A 154 -16.52 -15.49 9.50
N GLU A 155 -16.73 -16.09 10.68
CA GLU A 155 -16.81 -15.37 11.95
C GLU A 155 -15.44 -15.12 12.61
N TYR A 156 -14.47 -16.03 12.44
CA TYR A 156 -13.18 -15.99 13.13
C TYR A 156 -12.02 -16.12 12.14
N ALA A 157 -10.96 -15.34 12.37
CA ALA A 157 -9.76 -15.32 11.54
C ALA A 157 -10.12 -15.18 10.04
N THR A 158 -10.98 -14.21 9.74
CA THR A 158 -11.52 -13.96 8.39
C THR A 158 -10.39 -13.75 7.40
N ASP A 159 -9.40 -12.92 7.75
CA ASP A 159 -8.18 -12.69 6.97
C ASP A 159 -7.42 -13.99 6.61
N LEU A 160 -7.20 -14.89 7.58
CA LEU A 160 -6.51 -16.16 7.31
C LEU A 160 -7.36 -17.14 6.50
N ASN A 161 -8.68 -17.10 6.64
CA ASN A 161 -9.58 -17.89 5.81
C ASN A 161 -9.60 -17.38 4.37
N GLU A 162 -9.61 -16.06 4.18
CA GLU A 162 -9.45 -15.44 2.86
C GLU A 162 -8.11 -15.83 2.25
N ALA A 163 -7.03 -15.74 3.02
CA ALA A 163 -5.70 -16.16 2.60
C ALA A 163 -5.68 -17.62 2.13
N GLU A 164 -6.27 -18.54 2.89
CA GLU A 164 -6.37 -19.94 2.48
C GLU A 164 -7.16 -20.08 1.17
N ALA A 165 -8.28 -19.38 1.04
CA ALA A 165 -9.11 -19.42 -0.16
C ALA A 165 -8.37 -18.91 -1.40
N PHE A 166 -7.70 -17.76 -1.34
CA PHE A 166 -6.99 -17.26 -2.53
C PHE A 166 -5.66 -17.96 -2.77
N LEU A 167 -4.88 -18.33 -1.74
CA LEU A 167 -3.60 -19.01 -1.92
C LEU A 167 -3.79 -20.39 -2.56
N THR A 168 -4.92 -21.06 -2.33
CA THR A 168 -5.21 -22.36 -2.96
C THR A 168 -5.74 -22.25 -4.39
N ASN A 169 -6.11 -21.04 -4.85
CA ASN A 169 -6.81 -20.84 -6.13
C ASN A 169 -6.05 -19.95 -7.14
N THR A 170 -4.85 -19.47 -6.84
CA THR A 170 -3.96 -18.85 -7.83
C THR A 170 -2.50 -19.26 -7.63
N SER A 171 -1.73 -19.20 -8.73
CA SER A 171 -0.27 -19.33 -8.75
C SER A 171 0.44 -17.98 -8.93
N LYS A 172 -0.29 -16.87 -9.09
CA LYS A 172 0.25 -15.51 -9.15
C LYS A 172 0.62 -15.01 -7.75
N HIS A 173 1.32 -13.87 -7.69
CA HIS A 173 1.57 -13.19 -6.42
C HIS A 173 0.25 -12.78 -5.75
N CYS A 174 0.13 -12.94 -4.44
CA CYS A 174 -1.09 -12.62 -3.69
C CYS A 174 -0.90 -11.41 -2.76
N HIS A 175 -1.69 -10.37 -3.00
CA HIS A 175 -1.72 -9.13 -2.21
C HIS A 175 -2.93 -9.14 -1.28
N HIS A 176 -2.69 -9.21 0.03
CA HIS A 176 -3.73 -9.22 1.05
C HIS A 176 -4.03 -7.79 1.54
N ILE A 177 -5.29 -7.38 1.48
CA ILE A 177 -5.67 -5.99 1.74
C ILE A 177 -6.39 -5.72 3.07
N ASP A 178 -6.83 -6.77 3.77
CA ASP A 178 -7.61 -6.64 5.02
C ASP A 178 -7.06 -7.53 6.15
N LEU A 179 -5.77 -7.44 6.43
CA LEU A 179 -5.16 -8.17 7.55
C LEU A 179 -5.60 -7.56 8.90
N THR A 180 -5.89 -8.41 9.88
CA THR A 180 -6.43 -7.98 11.18
C THR A 180 -5.35 -7.69 12.23
N GLY A 181 -4.29 -6.98 11.84
CA GLY A 181 -3.16 -6.58 12.70
C GLY A 181 -1.93 -7.49 12.63
N GLY A 182 -0.96 -7.25 13.51
CA GLY A 182 0.37 -7.88 13.43
C GLY A 182 0.34 -9.40 13.62
N ALA A 183 -0.54 -9.90 14.49
CA ALA A 183 -0.70 -11.34 14.70
C ALA A 183 -1.29 -12.06 13.48
N GLY A 184 -2.25 -11.44 12.79
CA GLY A 184 -2.79 -11.92 11.52
C GLY A 184 -1.72 -11.94 10.44
N ALA A 185 -0.94 -10.86 10.31
CA ALA A 185 0.16 -10.75 9.37
C ALA A 185 1.22 -11.87 9.55
N LYS A 186 1.66 -12.13 10.79
CA LYS A 186 2.61 -13.23 11.07
C LYS A 186 2.09 -14.58 10.58
N LYS A 187 0.84 -14.91 10.90
CA LYS A 187 0.22 -16.18 10.50
C LYS A 187 0.04 -16.26 8.98
N PHE A 188 -0.31 -15.15 8.35
CA PHE A 188 -0.38 -15.06 6.89
C PHE A 188 0.99 -15.35 6.25
N PHE A 189 2.09 -14.81 6.81
CA PHE A 189 3.44 -15.10 6.34
C PHE A 189 3.84 -16.56 6.59
N GLU A 190 3.44 -17.16 7.72
CA GLU A 190 3.65 -18.58 7.99
C GLU A 190 2.94 -19.47 6.96
N MET A 191 1.71 -19.11 6.55
CA MET A 191 0.99 -19.81 5.46
C MET A 191 1.75 -19.71 4.14
N ALA A 192 2.21 -18.52 3.76
CA ALA A 192 3.00 -18.33 2.54
C ALA A 192 4.35 -19.07 2.61
N ALA A 193 5.01 -19.07 3.77
CA ALA A 193 6.25 -19.78 4.02
C ALA A 193 6.08 -21.29 3.90
N ALA A 194 4.95 -21.85 4.37
CA ALA A 194 4.65 -23.26 4.21
C ALA A 194 4.56 -23.66 2.72
N ILE A 195 4.07 -22.77 1.86
CA ILE A 195 3.97 -22.99 0.40
C ILE A 195 5.36 -23.01 -0.26
N VAL A 196 6.22 -22.04 0.07
CA VAL A 196 7.55 -21.92 -0.57
C VAL A 196 8.66 -22.74 0.12
N GLY A 197 8.36 -23.33 1.28
CA GLY A 197 9.26 -24.21 2.03
C GLY A 197 10.18 -23.50 3.02
N GLY A 198 9.68 -22.44 3.68
CA GLY A 198 10.32 -21.76 4.82
C GLY A 198 10.31 -20.24 4.72
N MET A 199 10.45 -19.56 5.87
CA MET A 199 10.47 -18.09 5.94
C MET A 199 11.66 -17.47 5.20
N ASP A 200 12.84 -18.12 5.22
CA ASP A 200 14.02 -17.61 4.52
C ASP A 200 13.80 -17.57 2.99
N LYS A 201 13.17 -18.63 2.44
CA LYS A 201 12.81 -18.68 1.02
C LYS A 201 11.73 -17.66 0.67
N LEU A 202 10.76 -17.46 1.57
CA LEU A 202 9.73 -16.44 1.38
C LEU A 202 10.33 -15.03 1.36
N ARG A 203 11.31 -14.75 2.25
CA ARG A 203 12.01 -13.47 2.27
C ARG A 203 12.83 -13.23 0.99
N GLU A 204 13.47 -14.27 0.46
CA GLU A 204 14.21 -14.17 -0.82
C GLU A 204 13.28 -13.95 -2.02
N ARG A 205 12.10 -14.58 -2.01
CA ARG A 205 11.10 -14.50 -3.08
C ARG A 205 9.69 -14.36 -2.49
N PRO A 206 9.25 -13.12 -2.20
CA PRO A 206 7.97 -12.87 -1.55
C PRO A 206 6.79 -13.26 -2.43
N LEU A 207 6.15 -14.39 -2.09
CA LEU A 207 4.92 -14.89 -2.73
C LEU A 207 3.71 -13.98 -2.43
N VAL A 208 3.80 -13.27 -1.32
CA VAL A 208 2.72 -12.45 -0.79
C VAL A 208 3.19 -11.04 -0.47
N SER A 209 2.24 -10.13 -0.40
CA SER A 209 2.40 -8.78 0.13
C SER A 209 1.16 -8.39 0.91
N ALA A 210 1.29 -7.35 1.73
CA ALA A 210 0.19 -6.78 2.48
C ALA A 210 -0.11 -5.35 2.01
N LEU A 211 -1.34 -4.90 2.20
CA LEU A 211 -1.73 -3.50 2.11
C LEU A 211 -2.25 -3.03 3.45
N VAL A 212 -1.91 -1.79 3.74
CA VAL A 212 -2.38 -1.08 4.94
C VAL A 212 -2.81 0.32 4.54
N CYS A 213 -3.81 0.82 5.24
CA CYS A 213 -4.33 2.16 5.03
C CYS A 213 -4.18 2.98 6.30
N PRO A 214 -3.36 4.05 6.30
CA PRO A 214 -3.46 5.09 7.30
C PRO A 214 -4.90 5.62 7.39
N THR A 215 -5.32 6.00 8.59
CA THR A 215 -6.63 6.64 8.80
C THR A 215 -6.48 8.13 8.54
N SER A 216 -7.17 8.63 7.52
CA SER A 216 -7.11 10.05 7.20
C SER A 216 -8.04 10.87 8.10
N PRO A 217 -7.61 12.06 8.57
CA PRO A 217 -6.30 12.67 8.30
C PRO A 217 -5.19 12.21 9.27
N LEU A 218 -4.05 11.79 8.73
CA LEU A 218 -2.74 11.73 9.42
C LEU A 218 -2.64 10.78 10.63
N GLU A 219 -3.30 9.62 10.60
CA GLU A 219 -3.20 8.61 11.68
C GLU A 219 -2.67 7.25 11.19
N LEU A 220 -1.74 6.68 11.96
CA LEU A 220 -1.34 5.28 11.90
C LEU A 220 -2.01 4.55 13.08
N HIS A 221 -3.19 3.98 12.82
CA HIS A 221 -3.89 3.16 13.81
C HIS A 221 -3.13 1.86 14.10
N THR A 222 -3.47 1.21 15.22
CA THR A 222 -2.74 0.06 15.78
C THR A 222 -2.44 -1.03 14.74
N HIS A 223 -3.46 -1.56 14.08
CA HIS A 223 -3.27 -2.64 13.09
C HIS A 223 -2.38 -2.22 11.92
N THR A 224 -2.56 -1.01 11.37
CA THR A 224 -1.72 -0.51 10.27
C THR A 224 -0.26 -0.45 10.70
N ALA A 225 0.04 0.12 11.86
CA ALA A 225 1.39 0.22 12.38
C ALA A 225 2.02 -1.16 12.63
N GLU A 226 1.28 -2.08 13.27
CA GLU A 226 1.73 -3.44 13.52
C GLU A 226 2.04 -4.21 12.24
N ILE A 227 1.17 -4.13 11.22
CA ILE A 227 1.38 -4.83 9.95
C ILE A 227 2.61 -4.28 9.22
N ILE A 228 2.83 -2.96 9.22
CA ILE A 228 4.03 -2.34 8.63
C ILE A 228 5.29 -2.89 9.29
N ILE A 229 5.31 -2.94 10.63
CA ILE A 229 6.44 -3.43 11.42
C ILE A 229 6.71 -4.91 11.11
N GLU A 230 5.66 -5.74 11.07
CA GLU A 230 5.81 -7.17 10.80
C GLU A 230 6.24 -7.48 9.36
N CYS A 231 5.72 -6.73 8.39
CA CYS A 231 6.19 -6.80 7.01
C CYS A 231 7.69 -6.48 6.91
N ALA A 232 8.13 -5.40 7.57
CA ALA A 232 9.53 -4.99 7.57
C ALA A 232 10.45 -6.06 8.18
N LYS A 233 10.08 -6.61 9.35
CA LYS A 233 10.83 -7.70 10.03
C LYS A 233 10.88 -8.98 9.19
N ALA A 234 9.79 -9.33 8.52
CA ALA A 234 9.72 -10.52 7.68
C ALA A 234 10.44 -10.33 6.32
N GLY A 235 10.62 -9.09 5.86
CA GLY A 235 11.11 -8.78 4.51
C GLY A 235 10.02 -8.99 3.44
N ILE A 236 8.76 -8.84 3.83
CA ILE A 236 7.59 -8.97 2.96
C ILE A 236 7.18 -7.57 2.49
N PRO A 237 6.90 -7.34 1.19
CA PRO A 237 6.46 -6.04 0.71
C PRO A 237 5.16 -5.60 1.37
N VAL A 238 5.12 -4.34 1.80
CA VAL A 238 3.91 -3.67 2.29
C VAL A 238 3.57 -2.49 1.40
N ASN A 239 2.31 -2.39 0.97
CA ASN A 239 1.77 -1.24 0.28
C ASN A 239 1.13 -0.31 1.31
N VAL A 240 1.76 0.84 1.53
CA VAL A 240 1.18 1.90 2.38
C VAL A 240 0.34 2.78 1.48
N LEU A 241 -0.98 2.67 1.62
CA LEU A 241 -1.94 3.27 0.72
C LEU A 241 -2.82 4.27 1.45
N SER A 242 -2.72 5.56 1.11
CA SER A 242 -3.65 6.56 1.64
C SER A 242 -4.97 6.56 0.87
N MET A 243 -6.07 6.74 1.59
CA MET A 243 -7.43 6.86 1.08
C MET A 243 -8.06 8.20 1.46
N ALA A 244 -7.23 9.26 1.51
CA ALA A 244 -7.71 10.60 1.77
C ALA A 244 -8.85 11.01 0.79
N MET A 245 -9.87 11.67 1.32
CA MET A 245 -11.00 12.17 0.54
C MET A 245 -11.00 13.69 0.53
N SER A 246 -10.77 14.27 -0.65
CA SER A 246 -10.82 15.71 -0.86
C SER A 246 -12.19 16.26 -0.44
N GLY A 247 -12.19 17.21 0.50
CA GLY A 247 -13.41 17.82 1.03
C GLY A 247 -14.07 17.06 2.17
N ALA A 248 -13.49 15.94 2.63
CA ALA A 248 -13.93 15.21 3.82
C ALA A 248 -12.75 14.96 4.78
N SER A 249 -11.96 13.92 4.53
CA SER A 249 -10.80 13.56 5.37
C SER A 249 -9.50 14.23 4.94
N ALA A 250 -9.54 15.09 3.92
CA ALA A 250 -8.45 15.94 3.47
C ALA A 250 -8.98 17.28 2.94
N PRO A 251 -8.12 18.31 2.78
CA PRO A 251 -8.53 19.61 2.24
C PRO A 251 -9.21 19.48 0.87
N VAL A 252 -10.20 20.33 0.59
CA VAL A 252 -10.98 20.29 -0.67
C VAL A 252 -10.15 20.58 -1.94
N SER A 253 -8.96 21.16 -1.79
CA SER A 253 -8.06 21.40 -2.92
C SER A 253 -7.28 20.14 -3.26
N ILE A 254 -7.05 19.89 -4.56
CA ILE A 254 -6.26 18.74 -5.04
C ILE A 254 -4.84 18.79 -4.45
N ALA A 255 -4.19 19.95 -4.46
CA ALA A 255 -2.84 20.11 -3.90
C ALA A 255 -2.83 19.83 -2.38
N GLY A 256 -3.80 20.33 -1.63
CA GLY A 256 -3.89 20.05 -0.19
C GLY A 256 -4.18 18.58 0.11
N THR A 257 -5.03 17.94 -0.69
CA THR A 257 -5.25 16.49 -0.64
C THR A 257 -3.98 15.71 -0.93
N LEU A 258 -3.20 16.09 -1.94
CA LEU A 258 -1.91 15.46 -2.24
C LEU A 258 -0.91 15.62 -1.09
N VAL A 259 -0.89 16.77 -0.41
CA VAL A 259 -0.04 16.98 0.78
C VAL A 259 -0.43 16.02 1.91
N THR A 260 -1.72 15.89 2.23
CA THR A 260 -2.22 14.95 3.25
C THR A 260 -1.92 13.50 2.87
N HIS A 261 -2.27 13.11 1.64
CA HIS A 261 -1.99 11.80 1.09
C HIS A 261 -0.51 11.43 1.22
N ASN A 262 0.37 12.33 0.77
CA ASN A 262 1.81 12.11 0.77
C ASN A 262 2.38 12.06 2.18
N ALA A 263 1.86 12.86 3.12
CA ALA A 263 2.26 12.79 4.52
C ALA A 263 1.91 11.44 5.16
N GLU A 264 0.71 10.91 4.90
CA GLU A 264 0.27 9.61 5.41
C GLU A 264 1.13 8.45 4.88
N VAL A 265 1.36 8.43 3.57
CA VAL A 265 2.16 7.38 2.93
C VAL A 265 3.62 7.45 3.40
N LEU A 266 4.21 8.65 3.45
CA LEU A 266 5.59 8.83 3.91
C LEU A 266 5.75 8.51 5.40
N ALA A 267 4.76 8.78 6.25
CA ALA A 267 4.81 8.37 7.65
C ALA A 267 4.88 6.84 7.80
N GLY A 268 4.09 6.10 7.01
CA GLY A 268 4.15 4.62 6.99
C GLY A 268 5.47 4.10 6.41
N ILE A 269 6.02 4.74 5.37
CA ILE A 269 7.34 4.40 4.82
C ILE A 269 8.45 4.66 5.85
N VAL A 270 8.41 5.77 6.58
CA VAL A 270 9.38 6.05 7.66
C VAL A 270 9.29 4.97 8.73
N LEU A 271 8.10 4.59 9.19
CA LEU A 271 7.95 3.48 10.15
C LEU A 271 8.57 2.18 9.62
N ASN A 272 8.32 1.84 8.35
CA ASN A 272 8.87 0.65 7.70
C ASN A 272 10.42 0.68 7.71
N GLN A 273 11.02 1.79 7.28
CA GLN A 273 12.48 1.92 7.16
C GLN A 273 13.20 2.10 8.50
N LEU A 274 12.55 2.69 9.51
CA LEU A 274 13.06 2.71 10.88
C LEU A 274 13.00 1.31 11.53
N THR A 275 12.03 0.48 11.16
CA THR A 275 11.93 -0.90 11.65
C THR A 275 13.04 -1.77 11.07
N VAL A 276 13.16 -1.82 9.74
CA VAL A 276 14.25 -2.52 9.04
C VAL A 276 14.64 -1.70 7.82
N LYS A 277 15.83 -1.10 7.87
CA LYS A 277 16.37 -0.31 6.76
C LYS A 277 16.52 -1.16 5.49
N GLY A 278 15.94 -0.72 4.38
CA GLY A 278 15.91 -1.46 3.11
C GLY A 278 14.76 -2.46 2.99
N ALA A 279 13.82 -2.50 3.94
CA ALA A 279 12.62 -3.31 3.80
C ALA A 279 11.79 -2.86 2.58
N PRO A 280 11.14 -3.80 1.85
CA PRO A 280 10.34 -3.47 0.68
C PRO A 280 9.04 -2.76 1.06
N VAL A 281 8.79 -1.60 0.45
CA VAL A 281 7.57 -0.82 0.65
C VAL A 281 7.10 -0.18 -0.66
N ILE A 282 5.79 -0.17 -0.87
CA ILE A 282 5.11 0.37 -2.07
C ILE A 282 4.34 1.63 -1.67
N TYR A 283 4.45 2.66 -2.49
CA TYR A 283 3.75 3.94 -2.35
C TYR A 283 2.37 3.83 -3.00
N GLY A 284 1.31 3.67 -2.21
CA GLY A 284 -0.04 3.41 -2.72
C GLY A 284 -0.99 4.60 -2.61
N SER A 285 -2.02 4.63 -3.47
CA SER A 285 -3.15 5.56 -3.36
C SER A 285 -4.47 4.91 -3.74
N SER A 286 -5.52 5.23 -2.97
CA SER A 286 -6.91 5.20 -3.42
C SER A 286 -7.61 6.52 -3.04
N THR A 287 -6.83 7.59 -2.97
CA THR A 287 -7.29 8.94 -2.65
C THR A 287 -8.24 9.44 -3.73
N THR A 288 -9.37 9.99 -3.31
CA THR A 288 -10.42 10.49 -4.20
C THR A 288 -11.05 11.78 -3.68
N THR A 289 -12.12 12.24 -4.32
CA THR A 289 -12.97 13.33 -3.84
C THR A 289 -14.18 12.80 -3.07
N PHE A 290 -14.77 13.63 -2.21
CA PHE A 290 -16.01 13.31 -1.52
C PHE A 290 -17.21 13.89 -2.29
N ASP A 291 -18.20 13.05 -2.58
CA ASP A 291 -19.45 13.49 -3.21
C ASP A 291 -20.41 14.06 -2.14
N LEU A 292 -20.56 15.39 -2.12
CA LEU A 292 -21.45 16.08 -1.18
C LEU A 292 -22.94 15.77 -1.39
N THR A 293 -23.33 15.31 -2.57
CA THR A 293 -24.74 15.04 -2.90
C THR A 293 -25.16 13.67 -2.37
N TYR A 294 -24.32 12.65 -2.60
CA TYR A 294 -24.64 11.27 -2.24
C TYR A 294 -23.89 10.78 -1.00
N ALA A 295 -22.98 11.59 -0.43
CA ALA A 295 -22.10 11.23 0.68
C ALA A 295 -21.29 9.95 0.38
N THR A 296 -20.73 9.86 -0.82
CA THR A 296 -19.95 8.70 -1.30
C THR A 296 -18.50 9.09 -1.64
N ALA A 297 -17.66 8.08 -1.85
CA ALA A 297 -16.28 8.22 -2.34
C ALA A 297 -16.20 7.77 -3.81
N PRO A 298 -16.58 8.62 -4.78
CA PRO A 298 -16.62 8.23 -6.19
C PRO A 298 -15.22 7.95 -6.74
N VAL A 299 -14.95 6.68 -7.08
CA VAL A 299 -13.68 6.28 -7.74
C VAL A 299 -13.66 6.58 -9.25
N GLY A 300 -14.80 7.01 -9.82
CA GLY A 300 -14.91 7.43 -11.22
C GLY A 300 -14.86 8.95 -11.43
N ALA A 301 -14.57 9.73 -10.39
CA ALA A 301 -14.55 11.18 -10.47
C ALA A 301 -13.31 11.71 -11.22
N PRO A 302 -13.43 12.82 -11.98
CA PRO A 302 -12.27 13.40 -12.67
C PRO A 302 -11.16 13.81 -11.68
N GLU A 303 -11.52 14.23 -10.46
CA GLU A 303 -10.58 14.55 -9.38
C GLU A 303 -9.69 13.37 -9.02
N LEU A 304 -10.20 12.13 -9.02
CA LEU A 304 -9.37 10.95 -8.80
C LEU A 304 -8.31 10.83 -9.89
N GLY A 305 -8.65 11.07 -11.15
CA GLY A 305 -7.69 11.07 -12.26
C GLY A 305 -6.58 12.10 -12.07
N MET A 306 -6.94 13.29 -11.57
CA MET A 306 -5.98 14.37 -11.30
C MET A 306 -5.07 14.06 -10.11
N ILE A 307 -5.65 13.54 -9.04
CA ILE A 307 -4.92 13.10 -7.85
C ILE A 307 -3.97 11.96 -8.24
N SER A 308 -4.44 10.96 -8.98
CA SER A 308 -3.64 9.81 -9.42
C SER A 308 -2.45 10.23 -10.27
N ALA A 309 -2.61 11.22 -11.16
CA ALA A 309 -1.50 11.77 -11.92
C ALA A 309 -0.42 12.41 -11.02
N GLY A 310 -0.85 13.15 -9.97
CA GLY A 310 0.06 13.72 -8.97
C GLY A 310 0.76 12.66 -8.11
N VAL A 311 0.02 11.66 -7.66
CA VAL A 311 0.53 10.50 -6.88
C VAL A 311 1.65 9.79 -7.63
N VAL A 312 1.43 9.43 -8.90
CA VAL A 312 2.44 8.74 -9.72
C VAL A 312 3.66 9.64 -9.94
N ALA A 313 3.46 10.94 -10.13
CA ALA A 313 4.56 11.88 -10.31
C ALA A 313 5.42 12.03 -9.02
N LEU A 314 4.79 12.05 -7.84
CA LEU A 314 5.48 12.04 -6.55
C LEU A 314 6.24 10.72 -6.32
N ALA A 315 5.60 9.57 -6.54
CA ALA A 315 6.25 8.27 -6.40
C ALA A 315 7.50 8.15 -7.31
N ARG A 316 7.41 8.65 -8.56
CA ARG A 316 8.55 8.74 -9.48
C ARG A 316 9.65 9.65 -8.96
N LYS A 317 9.30 10.83 -8.40
CA LYS A 317 10.26 11.75 -7.78
C LYS A 317 11.02 11.08 -6.63
N TYR A 318 10.34 10.23 -5.85
CA TYR A 318 10.93 9.47 -4.76
C TYR A 318 11.64 8.18 -5.21
N MET A 319 11.53 7.80 -6.48
CA MET A 319 11.98 6.52 -7.02
C MET A 319 11.39 5.32 -6.27
N LEU A 320 10.16 5.44 -5.78
CA LEU A 320 9.43 4.37 -5.11
C LEU A 320 8.48 3.67 -6.10
N PRO A 321 8.31 2.34 -6.00
CA PRO A 321 7.23 1.66 -6.72
C PRO A 321 5.87 2.14 -6.23
N SER A 322 4.90 2.26 -7.15
CA SER A 322 3.52 2.71 -6.89
C SER A 322 2.52 1.97 -7.74
#